data_AF-A0A496YNI9-F1
#
_entry.id   AF-A0A496YNI9-F1
#
_cell.length_a   1.000
_cell.length_b   1.000
_cell.length_c   1.000
_cell.angle_alpha   90.00
_cell.angle_beta   90.00
_cell.angle_gamma   90.00
#
_symmetry.space_group_name_H-M   'P 1'
#
loop_
_entity.id
_entity.type
_entity.pdbx_description
1 polymer ?
#
loop_
_entity_poly.entity_id
_entity_poly.type
_entity_poly.pdbx_seq_one_letter_code
_entity_poly.pdbx_strand_id
1 'polypeptide(L)'
;MAFMGLPSVFQEEGVGWMLRFFGKGRGKKEKPKDEVDLLIERIEKFAPEKHRHEREMYYYNYRIMPPYLKPLLALLTALCQKERLGGDQSAFAEDLFFLLKAFYDLKDRLSMEEALKDEGLMRKYRELFLYFYDKREMLPLNRERLLESYLRFK
;
A
#
# COMPACT_ATOMS: atom_id res chain seq x y z
N MET A 1 -6.38 -0.05 -22.53
CA MET A 1 -5.62 0.18 -21.29
C MET A 1 -6.57 0.78 -20.27
N ALA A 2 -7.11 -0.04 -19.36
CA ALA A 2 -8.03 0.43 -18.34
C ALA A 2 -7.20 1.06 -17.22
N PHE A 3 -7.44 2.35 -16.97
CA PHE A 3 -6.97 3.05 -15.78
C PHE A 3 -7.32 2.21 -14.54
N MET A 4 -6.32 1.70 -13.80
CA MET A 4 -6.48 1.46 -12.36
C MET A 4 -6.43 2.83 -11.66
N GLY A 5 -7.37 3.70 -12.03
CA GLY A 5 -7.71 4.88 -11.25
C GLY A 5 -8.29 4.42 -9.92
N LEU A 6 -8.18 5.28 -8.91
CA LEU A 6 -8.92 5.13 -7.66
C LEU A 6 -10.36 4.65 -7.97
N PRO A 7 -10.93 3.72 -7.17
CA PRO A 7 -12.32 3.31 -7.34
C PRO A 7 -13.21 4.55 -7.49
N SER A 8 -14.21 4.56 -8.40
CA SER A 8 -14.99 5.76 -8.72
C SER A 8 -15.69 6.40 -7.50
N VAL A 9 -15.84 5.64 -6.40
CA VAL A 9 -16.22 6.10 -5.05
C VAL A 9 -15.35 7.25 -4.52
N PHE A 10 -14.13 7.39 -5.02
CA PHE A 10 -13.18 8.44 -4.63
C PHE A 10 -13.07 9.58 -5.66
N GLN A 11 -13.84 9.55 -6.74
CA GLN A 11 -13.65 10.44 -7.90
C GLN A 11 -14.76 11.49 -8.08
N GLU A 12 -15.96 11.32 -7.51
CA GLU A 12 -17.10 12.24 -7.78
C GLU A 12 -17.64 13.05 -6.59
N GLU A 13 -17.19 12.81 -5.36
CA GLU A 13 -17.68 13.57 -4.20
C GLU A 13 -16.49 14.31 -3.58
N GLY A 14 -16.55 15.65 -3.57
CA GLY A 14 -15.54 16.49 -2.94
C GLY A 14 -15.18 15.98 -1.54
N VAL A 15 -13.91 16.18 -1.16
CA VAL A 15 -13.20 15.91 0.11
C VAL A 15 -13.98 16.09 1.45
N GLY A 16 -15.23 16.53 1.42
CA GLY A 16 -16.11 16.75 2.56
C GLY A 16 -16.47 15.51 3.38
N TRP A 17 -16.42 14.29 2.84
CA TRP A 17 -16.62 13.08 3.67
C TRP A 17 -15.32 12.61 4.35
N MET A 18 -14.16 12.78 3.70
CA MET A 18 -12.85 12.45 4.29
C MET A 18 -12.54 13.34 5.52
N LEU A 19 -12.88 14.63 5.45
CA LEU A 19 -12.73 15.57 6.57
C LEU A 19 -13.71 15.31 7.74
N ARG A 20 -14.85 14.64 7.51
CA ARG A 20 -15.86 14.39 8.55
C ARG A 20 -15.51 13.28 9.54
N PHE A 21 -14.63 12.34 9.18
CA PHE A 21 -14.24 11.25 10.07
C PHE A 21 -13.04 11.57 10.98
N PHE A 22 -12.21 12.56 10.61
CA PHE A 22 -11.00 12.92 11.37
C PHE A 22 -11.06 14.34 11.97
N GLY A 23 -12.27 14.90 12.11
CA GLY A 23 -12.51 16.03 12.99
C GLY A 23 -12.21 15.65 14.45
N LYS A 24 -11.09 16.13 14.97
CA LYS A 24 -10.67 16.03 16.38
C LYS A 24 -11.83 16.48 17.30
N GLY A 25 -12.61 15.52 17.78
CA GLY A 25 -13.77 15.71 18.63
C GLY A 25 -13.61 14.98 19.96
N ARG A 26 -13.46 15.76 21.03
CA ARG A 26 -13.35 15.31 22.42
C ARG A 26 -14.49 14.36 22.82
N GLY A 27 -14.13 13.25 23.45
CA GLY A 27 -15.03 12.42 24.28
C GLY A 27 -15.98 11.49 23.52
N LYS A 28 -15.51 10.32 23.08
CA LYS A 28 -16.34 9.13 22.78
C LYS A 28 -15.50 7.90 23.14
N LYS A 29 -16.10 6.93 23.85
CA LYS A 29 -15.49 5.65 24.23
C LYS A 29 -14.61 5.14 23.10
N GLU A 30 -13.31 4.97 23.36
CA GLU A 30 -12.37 4.42 22.38
C GLU A 30 -12.96 3.12 21.85
N LYS A 31 -13.29 3.10 20.56
CA LYS A 31 -13.58 1.83 19.89
C LYS A 31 -12.30 0.98 20.00
N PRO A 32 -12.42 -0.34 20.23
CA PRO A 32 -11.25 -1.21 20.20
C PRO A 32 -10.55 -1.02 18.85
N LYS A 33 -9.25 -0.69 18.91
CA LYS A 33 -8.41 -0.52 17.72
C LYS A 33 -8.40 -1.82 16.94
N ASP A 34 -8.66 -1.75 15.65
CA ASP A 34 -8.50 -2.91 14.78
C ASP A 34 -7.03 -3.09 14.38
N GLU A 35 -6.73 -4.20 13.71
CA GLU A 35 -5.36 -4.52 13.31
C GLU A 35 -4.77 -3.47 12.34
N VAL A 36 -5.60 -2.87 11.49
CA VAL A 36 -5.19 -1.80 10.58
C VAL A 36 -4.80 -0.55 11.38
N ASP A 37 -5.55 -0.19 12.42
CA ASP A 37 -5.23 0.94 13.31
C ASP A 37 -3.84 0.78 13.94
N LEU A 38 -3.51 -0.43 14.43
CA LEU A 38 -2.22 -0.71 15.04
C LEU A 38 -1.06 -0.59 14.05
N LEU A 39 -1.25 -1.05 12.82
CA LEU A 39 -0.26 -0.92 11.75
C LEU A 39 -0.07 0.53 11.32
N ILE A 40 -1.15 1.29 11.15
CA ILE A 40 -1.08 2.73 10.85
C ILE A 40 -0.31 3.45 11.94
N GLU A 41 -0.64 3.24 13.22
CA GLU A 41 0.07 3.87 14.33
C GLU A 41 1.56 3.53 14.35
N ARG A 42 1.93 2.30 13.97
CA ARG A 42 3.34 1.90 13.86
C ARG A 42 4.04 2.59 12.70
N ILE A 43 3.38 2.72 11.55
CA ILE A 43 3.90 3.41 10.37
C ILE A 43 4.10 4.90 10.65
N GLU A 44 3.10 5.56 11.22
CA GLU A 44 3.13 7.00 11.48
C GLU A 44 4.19 7.42 12.51
N LYS A 45 4.74 6.47 13.30
CA LYS A 45 5.90 6.75 14.17
C LYS A 45 7.20 6.97 13.42
N PHE A 46 7.33 6.49 12.18
CA PHE A 46 8.56 6.63 11.40
C PHE A 46 8.36 7.26 10.02
N ALA A 47 7.17 7.20 9.45
CA ALA A 47 6.91 7.70 8.12
C ALA A 47 6.96 9.24 8.10
N PRO A 48 7.41 9.84 6.98
CA PRO A 48 7.50 11.30 6.86
C PRO A 48 6.11 11.95 6.94
N GLU A 49 5.94 12.94 7.82
CA GLU A 49 4.65 13.63 8.04
C GLU A 49 4.12 14.30 6.77
N LYS A 50 5.00 14.86 5.93
CA LYS A 50 4.64 15.54 4.67
C LYS A 50 3.88 14.68 3.67
N HIS A 51 3.98 13.34 3.77
CA HIS A 51 3.31 12.40 2.86
C HIS A 51 2.10 11.71 3.51
N ARG A 52 1.64 12.20 4.67
CA ARG A 52 0.55 11.58 5.43
C ARG A 52 -0.75 11.57 4.63
N HIS A 53 -1.05 12.66 3.93
CA HIS A 53 -2.27 12.77 3.13
C HIS A 53 -2.31 11.73 2.01
N GLU A 54 -1.18 11.49 1.37
CA GLU A 54 -1.00 10.48 0.32
C GLU A 54 -1.17 9.07 0.88
N ARG A 55 -0.61 8.77 2.07
CA ARG A 55 -0.83 7.48 2.74
C ARG A 55 -2.31 7.26 3.08
N GLU A 56 -2.99 8.29 3.57
CA GLU A 56 -4.42 8.25 3.86
C GLU A 56 -5.24 7.98 2.59
N MET A 57 -5.02 8.77 1.54
CA MET A 57 -5.77 8.71 0.28
C MET A 57 -5.55 7.42 -0.50
N TYR A 58 -4.29 6.97 -0.63
CA TYR A 58 -3.94 5.86 -1.52
C TYR A 58 -3.91 4.49 -0.84
N TYR A 59 -3.86 4.43 0.50
CA TYR A 59 -3.72 3.17 1.22
C TYR A 59 -4.72 3.04 2.37
N TYR A 60 -4.69 3.94 3.35
CA TYR A 60 -5.47 3.72 4.59
C TYR A 60 -6.97 3.71 4.38
N ASN A 61 -7.49 4.55 3.46
CA ASN A 61 -8.91 4.60 3.16
C ASN A 61 -9.47 3.30 2.58
N TYR A 62 -8.64 2.42 2.02
CA TYR A 62 -9.10 1.11 1.54
C TYR A 62 -9.59 0.19 2.66
N ARG A 63 -9.31 0.50 3.94
CA ARG A 63 -9.83 -0.26 5.09
C ARG A 63 -11.35 -0.33 5.13
N ILE A 64 -12.05 0.64 4.54
CA ILE A 64 -13.52 0.68 4.51
C ILE A 64 -14.09 -0.25 3.42
N MET A 65 -13.25 -0.81 2.55
CA MET A 65 -13.64 -1.67 1.44
C MET A 65 -13.29 -3.13 1.80
N PRO A 66 -14.27 -3.96 2.21
CA PRO A 66 -13.99 -5.31 2.72
C PRO A 66 -13.10 -6.19 1.82
N PRO A 67 -13.25 -6.20 0.48
CA PRO A 67 -12.38 -6.99 -0.39
C PRO A 67 -10.89 -6.62 -0.31
N TYR A 68 -10.58 -5.37 0.05
CA TYR A 68 -9.22 -4.86 0.15
C TYR A 68 -8.61 -5.04 1.54
N LEU A 69 -9.40 -5.41 2.55
CA LEU A 69 -8.92 -5.44 3.94
C LEU A 69 -7.73 -6.39 4.12
N LYS A 70 -7.83 -7.63 3.62
CA LYS A 70 -6.76 -8.63 3.74
C LYS A 70 -5.49 -8.22 2.96
N PRO A 71 -5.57 -7.82 1.67
CA PRO A 71 -4.40 -7.32 0.95
C PRO A 71 -3.79 -6.07 1.57
N LEU A 72 -4.61 -5.15 2.08
CA LEU A 72 -4.14 -3.95 2.78
C LEU A 72 -3.35 -4.32 4.04
N LEU A 73 -3.90 -5.20 4.89
CA LEU A 73 -3.20 -5.68 6.09
C LEU A 73 -1.84 -6.28 5.76
N ALA A 74 -1.77 -7.14 4.74
CA ALA A 74 -0.52 -7.76 4.32
C ALA A 74 0.51 -6.72 3.84
N LEU A 75 0.08 -5.75 3.02
CA LEU A 75 0.95 -4.69 2.52
C LEU A 75 1.45 -3.78 3.66
N LEU A 76 0.56 -3.31 4.55
CA LEU A 76 0.93 -2.46 5.69
C LEU A 76 1.85 -3.20 6.68
N THR A 77 1.63 -4.50 6.88
CA THR A 77 2.51 -5.34 7.71
C THR A 77 3.93 -5.38 7.14
N ALA A 78 4.08 -5.58 5.83
CA ALA A 78 5.40 -5.55 5.20
C ALA A 78 6.04 -4.15 5.29
N LEU A 79 5.27 -3.08 5.09
CA LEU A 79 5.74 -1.70 5.23
C LEU A 79 6.16 -1.34 6.67
N CYS A 80 5.65 -2.04 7.69
CA CYS A 80 6.12 -1.85 9.06
C CYS A 80 7.53 -2.41 9.31
N GLN A 81 8.04 -3.29 8.45
CA GLN A 81 9.35 -3.94 8.60
C GLN A 81 10.49 -3.06 8.06
N LYS A 82 10.52 -1.77 8.43
CA LYS A 82 11.45 -0.78 7.87
C LYS A 82 12.91 -1.19 8.02
N GLU A 83 13.24 -2.00 9.04
CA GLU A 83 14.59 -2.48 9.32
C GLU A 83 15.16 -3.29 8.13
N ARG A 84 14.28 -3.94 7.35
CA ARG A 84 14.66 -4.68 6.13
C ARG A 84 15.17 -3.77 5.01
N LEU A 85 14.93 -2.46 5.07
CA LEU A 85 15.55 -1.49 4.15
C LEU A 85 17.08 -1.44 4.28
N GLY A 86 17.64 -1.79 5.45
CA GLY A 86 19.08 -1.86 5.66
C GLY A 86 19.67 -3.26 5.51
N GLY A 87 18.83 -4.28 5.28
CA GLY A 87 19.22 -5.69 5.19
C GLY A 87 19.14 -6.22 3.76
N ASP A 88 18.50 -7.38 3.57
CA ASP A 88 18.22 -7.96 2.25
C ASP A 88 17.17 -7.12 1.50
N GLN A 89 17.66 -6.06 0.86
CA GLN A 89 16.86 -5.12 0.10
C GLN A 89 16.17 -5.78 -1.09
N SER A 90 16.80 -6.74 -1.76
CA SER A 90 16.21 -7.43 -2.90
C SER A 90 15.02 -8.27 -2.46
N ALA A 91 15.15 -9.09 -1.41
CA ALA A 91 14.01 -9.85 -0.91
C ALA A 91 12.87 -8.96 -0.43
N PHE A 92 13.20 -7.85 0.23
CA PHE A 92 12.18 -6.90 0.67
C PHE A 92 11.48 -6.20 -0.50
N ALA A 93 12.23 -5.83 -1.53
CA ALA A 93 11.72 -5.22 -2.75
C ALA A 93 10.71 -6.12 -3.45
N GLU A 94 11.03 -7.41 -3.55
CA GLU A 94 10.19 -8.43 -4.18
C GLU A 94 8.91 -8.68 -3.38
N ASP A 95 9.02 -8.87 -2.06
CA ASP A 95 7.87 -9.05 -1.17
C ASP A 95 6.89 -7.87 -1.31
N LEU A 96 7.41 -6.64 -1.26
CA LEU A 96 6.60 -5.43 -1.40
C LEU A 96 5.92 -5.36 -2.76
N PHE A 97 6.62 -5.68 -3.84
CA PHE A 97 6.03 -5.64 -5.18
C PHE A 97 4.92 -6.68 -5.34
N PHE A 98 5.14 -7.90 -4.84
CA PHE A 98 4.13 -8.96 -4.84
C PHE A 98 2.86 -8.53 -4.07
N LEU A 99 3.03 -7.99 -2.87
CA LEU A 99 1.93 -7.53 -2.03
C LEU A 99 1.20 -6.32 -2.65
N LEU A 100 1.94 -5.40 -3.27
CA LEU A 100 1.37 -4.27 -3.98
C LEU A 100 0.51 -4.72 -5.17
N LYS A 101 1.00 -5.70 -5.95
CA LYS A 101 0.22 -6.31 -7.04
C LYS A 101 -1.06 -6.91 -6.48
N ALA A 102 -0.97 -7.75 -5.45
CA ALA A 102 -2.15 -8.38 -4.84
C ALA A 102 -3.16 -7.35 -4.28
N PHE A 103 -2.68 -6.18 -3.85
CA PHE A 103 -3.52 -5.09 -3.36
C PHE A 103 -4.27 -4.37 -4.49
N TYR A 104 -3.63 -4.03 -5.61
CA TYR A 104 -4.27 -3.33 -6.72
C TYR A 104 -4.95 -4.25 -7.75
N ASP A 105 -4.57 -5.52 -7.80
CA ASP A 105 -5.11 -6.53 -8.71
C ASP A 105 -5.75 -7.69 -7.92
N LEU A 106 -6.84 -7.39 -7.20
CA LEU A 106 -7.57 -8.35 -6.37
C LEU A 106 -8.06 -9.60 -7.11
N LYS A 107 -8.25 -9.48 -8.43
CA LYS A 107 -8.76 -10.56 -9.29
C LYS A 107 -7.64 -11.33 -9.99
N ASP A 108 -6.38 -11.04 -9.65
CA ASP A 108 -5.16 -11.61 -10.25
C ASP A 108 -5.23 -11.68 -11.78
N ARG A 109 -5.65 -10.57 -12.39
CA ARG A 109 -5.84 -10.47 -13.85
C ARG A 109 -4.53 -10.29 -14.59
N LEU A 110 -3.55 -9.66 -13.94
CA LEU A 110 -2.22 -9.47 -14.50
C LEU A 110 -1.37 -10.67 -14.09
N SER A 111 -0.68 -11.30 -15.03
CA SER A 111 0.46 -12.16 -14.70
C SER A 111 1.57 -11.33 -14.05
N MET A 112 2.53 -11.99 -13.39
CA MET A 112 3.69 -11.29 -12.83
C MET A 112 4.53 -10.60 -13.92
N GLU A 113 4.63 -11.21 -15.12
CA GLU A 113 5.36 -10.61 -16.23
C GLU A 113 4.68 -9.33 -16.74
N GLU A 114 3.34 -9.34 -16.86
CA GLU A 114 2.56 -8.15 -17.22
C GLU A 114 2.65 -7.09 -16.13
N ALA A 115 2.56 -7.48 -14.85
CA ALA A 115 2.68 -6.57 -13.71
C ALA A 115 4.03 -5.83 -13.71
N LEU A 116 5.13 -6.53 -14.02
CA LEU A 116 6.47 -5.93 -14.12
C LEU A 116 6.63 -4.95 -15.29
N LYS A 117 5.74 -5.03 -16.30
CA LYS A 117 5.69 -4.12 -17.45
C LYS A 117 4.60 -3.04 -17.30
N ASP A 118 3.77 -3.13 -16.26
CA ASP A 118 2.70 -2.17 -16.00
C ASP A 118 3.26 -0.89 -15.37
N GLU A 119 3.30 0.19 -16.15
CA GLU A 119 3.83 1.49 -15.69
C GLU A 119 3.04 2.08 -14.52
N GLY A 120 1.73 1.80 -14.44
CA GLY A 120 0.89 2.26 -13.34
C GLY A 120 1.31 1.61 -12.02
N LEU A 121 1.46 0.30 -12.01
CA LEU A 121 1.91 -0.47 -10.85
C LEU A 121 3.35 -0.15 -10.48
N MET A 122 4.24 0.01 -11.47
CA MET A 122 5.63 0.43 -11.23
C MET A 122 5.73 1.84 -10.65
N ARG A 123 4.83 2.75 -11.05
CA ARG A 123 4.70 4.06 -10.40
C ARG A 123 4.22 3.91 -8.95
N LYS A 124 3.20 3.10 -8.69
CA LYS A 124 2.74 2.80 -7.32
C LYS A 124 3.81 2.18 -6.45
N TYR A 125 4.68 1.36 -7.03
CA TYR A 125 5.81 0.77 -6.35
C TYR A 125 6.83 1.84 -5.91
N ARG A 126 7.16 2.81 -6.77
CA ARG A 126 7.98 3.96 -6.38
C ARG A 126 7.31 4.82 -5.30
N GLU A 127 6.01 5.03 -5.43
CA GLU A 127 5.20 5.81 -4.47
C GLU A 127 5.24 5.19 -3.06
N LEU A 128 5.34 3.85 -2.92
CA LEU A 128 5.56 3.23 -1.61
C LEU A 128 6.83 3.77 -0.92
N PHE A 129 7.95 3.82 -1.63
CA PHE A 129 9.22 4.26 -1.05
C PHE A 129 9.20 5.75 -0.71
N LEU A 130 8.56 6.55 -1.56
CA LEU A 130 8.41 7.97 -1.33
C LEU A 130 7.52 8.23 -0.11
N TYR A 131 6.30 7.68 -0.08
CA TYR A 131 5.32 8.05 0.93
C TYR A 131 5.61 7.43 2.30
N PHE A 132 6.18 6.24 2.36
CA PHE A 132 6.41 5.55 3.64
C PHE A 132 7.82 5.77 4.20
N TYR A 133 8.81 6.12 3.36
CA TYR A 133 10.21 6.22 3.79
C TYR A 133 10.95 7.48 3.32
N ASP A 134 10.27 8.39 2.61
CA ASP A 134 10.87 9.58 1.97
C ASP A 134 12.03 9.27 0.99
N LYS A 135 11.99 8.09 0.38
CA LYS A 135 13.01 7.67 -0.59
C LYS A 135 12.50 7.91 -2.01
N ARG A 136 13.21 8.76 -2.75
CA ARG A 136 12.90 9.05 -4.18
C ARG A 136 13.26 7.87 -5.08
N GLU A 137 14.22 7.06 -4.66
CA GLU A 137 14.64 5.85 -5.36
C GLU A 137 13.94 4.64 -4.75
N MET A 138 13.42 3.78 -5.63
CA MET A 138 12.89 2.48 -5.25
C MET A 138 14.02 1.46 -5.18
N LEU A 139 13.80 0.40 -4.41
CA LEU A 139 14.73 -0.73 -4.43
C LEU A 139 14.66 -1.47 -5.78
N PRO A 140 15.79 -2.01 -6.27
CA PRO A 140 15.80 -2.77 -7.50
C PRO A 140 15.04 -4.09 -7.33
N LEU A 141 14.21 -4.42 -8.32
CA LEU A 141 13.51 -5.69 -8.38
C LEU A 141 14.36 -6.73 -9.09
N ASN A 142 14.52 -7.91 -8.49
CA ASN A 142 15.02 -9.07 -9.21
C ASN A 142 13.85 -9.73 -9.96
N ARG A 143 13.80 -9.48 -11.27
CA ARG A 143 12.71 -9.94 -12.13
C ARG A 143 12.64 -11.46 -12.22
N GLU A 144 13.78 -12.12 -12.37
CA GLU A 144 13.85 -13.58 -12.49
C GLU A 144 13.31 -14.24 -11.23
N ARG A 145 13.76 -13.79 -10.05
CA ARG A 145 13.33 -14.33 -8.76
C ARG A 145 11.84 -14.08 -8.48
N LEU A 146 11.29 -12.94 -8.91
CA LEU A 146 9.84 -12.66 -8.83
C LEU A 146 9.03 -13.60 -9.71
N LEU A 147 9.48 -13.82 -10.95
CA LEU A 147 8.81 -14.73 -11.88
C LEU A 147 8.85 -16.17 -11.36
N GLU A 148 10.01 -16.63 -10.89
CA GLU A 148 10.15 -17.95 -10.27
C GLU A 148 9.25 -18.14 -9.06
N SER A 149 9.21 -17.15 -8.16
CA SER A 149 8.34 -17.19 -6.98
C SER A 149 6.88 -17.25 -7.40
N TYR A 150 6.45 -16.40 -8.34
CA TYR A 150 5.06 -16.38 -8.80
C TYR A 150 4.63 -17.71 -9.45
N LEU A 151 5.51 -18.30 -10.27
CA LEU A 151 5.23 -19.59 -10.92
C LEU A 151 5.14 -20.76 -9.95
N ARG A 152 5.84 -20.72 -8.81
CA ARG A 152 5.79 -21.77 -7.78
C ARG A 152 4.49 -21.78 -6.98
N PHE A 153 3.78 -20.66 -6.91
CA PHE A 153 2.58 -20.51 -6.09
C PHE A 153 1.27 -20.49 -6.88
N LYS A 154 1.35 -20.69 -8.20
CA LYS A 154 0.19 -20.83 -9.09
C LYS A 154 -0.12 -22.30 -9.34
#